data_AF-A0AAP5IB10-F1
#
_entry.id   AF-A0AAP5IB10-F1
#
_cell.length_a   1.000
_cell.length_b   1.000
_cell.length_c   1.000
_cell.angle_alpha   90.00
_cell.angle_beta   90.00
_cell.angle_gamma   90.00
#
_symmetry.space_group_name_H-M   'P 1'
#
loop_
_entity.id
_entity.type
_entity.pdbx_description
1 polymer ?
#
loop_
_entity_poly.entity_id
_entity_poly.type
_entity_poly.pdbx_seq_one_letter_code
_entity_poly.pdbx_strand_id
1 'polypeptide(L)'
;MNLSQAYLEWEQKTLQQGVQQGLQQGQRQVVENLLKVRFGSLDQELSSIVERILELPPEEYSSLLLQLSHLSREELIERFRS
;
A
#
# COMPACT_ATOMS: atom_id res chain seq x y z
N MET A 1 -26.78 -23.24 -23.28
CA MET A 1 -25.37 -22.88 -23.52
C MET A 1 -24.91 -21.83 -22.51
N ASN A 2 -24.55 -22.22 -21.29
CA ASN A 2 -24.26 -21.28 -20.17
C ASN A 2 -22.79 -21.32 -19.70
N LEU A 3 -22.01 -22.30 -20.17
CA LEU A 3 -20.62 -22.50 -19.75
C LEU A 3 -19.67 -21.45 -20.34
N SER A 4 -19.92 -21.00 -21.58
CA SER A 4 -19.12 -19.94 -22.22
C SER A 4 -19.28 -18.60 -21.51
N GLN A 5 -20.47 -18.28 -21.02
CA GLN A 5 -20.75 -17.04 -20.29
C GLN A 5 -20.08 -17.08 -18.90
N ALA A 6 -20.24 -18.18 -18.17
CA ALA A 6 -19.61 -18.37 -16.87
C ALA A 6 -18.07 -18.31 -16.95
N TYR A 7 -17.48 -18.85 -18.03
CA TYR A 7 -16.03 -18.75 -18.26
C TYR A 7 -15.58 -17.31 -18.48
N LEU A 8 -16.28 -16.53 -19.32
CA LEU A 8 -15.93 -15.13 -19.58
C LEU A 8 -16.05 -14.26 -18.31
N GLU A 9 -17.09 -14.49 -17.51
CA GLU A 9 -17.27 -13.78 -16.23
C GLU A 9 -16.16 -14.15 -15.23
N TRP A 10 -15.79 -15.43 -15.16
CA TRP A 10 -14.68 -15.88 -14.33
C TRP A 10 -13.36 -15.25 -14.77
N GLU A 11 -13.04 -15.28 -16.07
CA GLU A 11 -11.83 -14.70 -16.63
C GLU A 11 -11.74 -13.19 -16.32
N GLN A 12 -12.83 -12.44 -16.56
CA GLN A 12 -12.88 -11.02 -16.26
C GLN A 12 -12.68 -10.74 -14.75
N LYS A 13 -13.32 -11.52 -13.88
CA LYS A 13 -13.17 -11.38 -12.43
C LYS A 13 -11.75 -11.68 -11.98
N THR A 14 -11.13 -12.74 -12.49
CA THR A 14 -9.76 -13.13 -12.15
C THR A 14 -8.76 -12.08 -12.64
N LEU A 15 -8.94 -11.51 -13.83
CA LEU A 15 -8.11 -10.40 -14.31
C LEU A 15 -8.24 -9.17 -13.41
N GLN A 16 -9.46 -8.78 -13.04
CA GLN A 16 -9.69 -7.65 -12.13
C GLN A 16 -9.06 -7.88 -10.75
N GLN A 17 -9.20 -9.08 -10.20
CA GLN A 17 -8.56 -9.45 -8.94
C GLN A 17 -7.03 -9.40 -9.04
N GLY A 18 -6.45 -9.91 -10.13
CA GLY A 18 -5.01 -9.85 -10.37
C GLY A 18 -4.49 -8.41 -10.46
N VAL A 19 -5.22 -7.53 -11.16
CA VAL A 19 -4.88 -6.09 -11.23
C VAL A 19 -4.95 -5.43 -9.86
N GLN A 20 -6.01 -5.68 -9.09
CA GLN A 20 -6.15 -5.11 -7.73
C GLN A 20 -5.05 -5.59 -6.79
N GLN A 21 -4.73 -6.89 -6.81
CA GLN A 21 -3.65 -7.47 -6.00
C GLN A 21 -2.29 -6.88 -6.41
N GLY A 22 -2.01 -6.78 -7.71
CA GLY A 22 -0.78 -6.19 -8.21
C GLY A 22 -0.62 -4.72 -7.81
N LEU A 23 -1.71 -3.94 -7.82
CA LEU A 23 -1.70 -2.56 -7.37
C LEU A 23 -1.41 -2.44 -5.86
N GLN A 24 -2.08 -3.25 -5.03
CA GLN A 24 -1.86 -3.27 -3.58
C GLN A 24 -0.43 -3.69 -3.23
N GLN A 25 0.09 -4.74 -3.87
CA GLN A 25 1.47 -5.20 -3.68
C GLN A 25 2.48 -4.13 -4.13
N GLY A 26 2.23 -3.48 -5.26
CA GLY A 26 3.07 -2.39 -5.76
C GLY A 26 3.10 -1.19 -4.81
N GLN A 27 1.94 -0.76 -4.31
CA GLN A 27 1.86 0.32 -3.32
C GLN A 27 2.61 -0.05 -2.02
N ARG A 28 2.41 -1.26 -1.51
CA ARG A 28 3.13 -1.77 -0.35
C ARG A 28 4.64 -1.71 -0.56
N GLN A 29 5.12 -2.21 -1.69
CA GLN A 29 6.54 -2.20 -2.02
C GLN A 29 7.11 -0.77 -2.11
N VAL A 30 6.35 0.19 -2.63
CA VAL A 30 6.75 1.61 -2.66
C VAL A 30 6.90 2.15 -1.24
N VAL A 31 5.91 1.94 -0.37
CA VAL A 31 5.95 2.41 1.03
C VAL A 31 7.13 1.79 1.77
N GLU A 32 7.27 0.46 1.75
CA GLU A 32 8.32 -0.26 2.47
C GLU A 32 9.72 0.21 2.05
N ASN A 33 9.96 0.33 0.73
CA ASN A 33 11.25 0.81 0.22
C ASN A 33 11.50 2.26 0.60
N LEU A 34 10.49 3.13 0.53
CA LEU A 34 10.65 4.54 0.83
C LEU A 34 10.94 4.76 2.31
N LEU A 35 10.25 4.04 3.21
CA LEU A 35 10.55 4.05 4.65
C LEU A 35 11.97 3.54 4.92
N LYS A 36 12.38 2.43 4.28
CA LYS A 36 13.73 1.87 4.42
C LYS A 36 14.81 2.85 3.95
N VAL A 37 14.61 3.52 2.81
CA VAL A 37 15.55 4.53 2.29
C VAL A 37 15.59 5.75 3.21
N ARG A 38 14.43 6.22 3.69
CA ARG A 38 14.30 7.43 4.50
C ARG A 38 14.85 7.29 5.92
N PHE A 39 14.64 6.13 6.55
CA PHE A 39 14.97 5.87 7.96
C PHE A 39 16.10 4.84 8.14
N GLY A 40 16.71 4.37 7.05
CA GLY A 40 17.84 3.44 7.04
C GLY A 40 17.47 1.96 7.20
N SER A 41 16.38 1.66 7.88
CA SER A 41 15.85 0.29 8.00
C SER A 41 14.34 0.29 8.17
N LEU A 42 13.70 -0.83 7.83
CA LEU A 42 12.29 -1.09 8.10
C LEU A 42 12.20 -2.05 9.28
N ASP A 43 12.20 -1.50 10.50
CA ASP A 43 12.06 -2.27 11.73
C ASP A 43 10.60 -2.68 11.99
N GLN A 44 10.36 -3.36 13.11
CA GLN A 44 9.04 -3.86 13.46
C GLN A 44 8.02 -2.74 13.72
N GLU A 45 8.43 -1.58 14.28
CA GLU A 45 7.54 -0.46 14.51
C GLU A 45 7.12 0.17 13.18
N LEU A 46 8.07 0.41 12.27
CA LEU A 46 7.77 0.94 10.94
C LEU A 46 6.94 -0.05 10.11
N SER A 47 7.23 -1.36 10.21
CA SER A 47 6.44 -2.39 9.53
C SER A 47 4.99 -2.42 10.02
N SER A 48 4.76 -2.13 11.31
CA SER A 48 3.42 -2.16 11.92
C SER A 48 2.49 -1.04 11.44
N ILE A 49 3.05 0.04 10.88
CA ILE A 49 2.28 1.18 10.37
C ILE A 49 2.07 1.13 8.86
N VAL A 50 2.76 0.25 8.12
CA VAL A 50 2.64 0.15 6.65
C VAL A 50 1.19 -0.08 6.22
N GLU A 51 0.46 -0.96 6.91
CA GLU A 51 -0.92 -1.26 6.55
C GLU A 51 -1.82 -0.03 6.65
N ARG A 52 -1.72 0.72 7.76
CA ARG A 52 -2.49 1.97 7.95
C ARG A 52 -2.15 3.04 6.92
N ILE A 53 -0.89 3.08 6.46
CA ILE A 53 -0.47 3.97 5.37
C ILE A 53 -1.16 3.57 4.05
N LEU A 54 -1.28 2.28 3.77
CA LEU A 54 -1.92 1.77 2.55
C LEU A 54 -3.45 1.92 2.57
N GLU A 55 -4.04 2.02 3.75
CA GLU A 55 -5.47 2.30 3.94
C GLU A 55 -5.84 3.78 3.76
N LEU A 56 -4.85 4.67 3.62
CA LEU A 56 -5.10 6.09 3.41
C LEU A 56 -5.82 6.35 2.08
N PRO A 57 -6.72 7.35 2.04
CA PRO A 57 -7.23 7.89 0.79
C PRO A 57 -6.07 8.35 -0.13
N PRO A 58 -6.21 8.27 -1.47
CA PRO A 58 -5.14 8.60 -2.42
C PRO A 58 -4.51 9.99 -2.22
N GLU A 59 -5.30 10.99 -1.84
CA GLU A 59 -4.85 12.35 -1.57
C GLU A 59 -3.99 12.43 -0.29
N GLU A 60 -4.42 11.75 0.77
CA GLU A 60 -3.69 11.68 2.04
C GLU A 60 -2.40 10.87 1.89
N TYR A 61 -2.45 9.78 1.13
CA TYR A 61 -1.28 9.00 0.77
C TYR A 61 -0.25 9.84 0.01
N SER A 62 -0.69 10.55 -1.03
CA SER A 62 0.20 11.43 -1.82
C SER A 62 0.80 12.55 -0.97
N SER A 63 -0.01 13.15 -0.09
CA SER A 63 0.43 14.18 0.85
C SER A 63 1.48 13.63 1.83
N LEU A 64 1.26 12.43 2.39
CA LEU A 64 2.22 11.76 3.26
C LEU A 64 3.56 11.54 2.55
N LEU A 65 3.55 11.05 1.30
CA LEU A 65 4.79 10.82 0.54
C LEU A 65 5.62 12.10 0.37
N LEU A 66 4.98 13.25 0.15
CA LEU A 66 5.65 14.54 0.07
C LEU A 66 6.14 15.05 1.44
N GLN A 67 5.43 14.72 2.51
CA GLN A 67 5.79 15.11 3.87
C GLN A 67 6.96 14.29 4.44
N LEU A 68 7.15 13.05 3.97
CA LEU A 68 8.16 12.13 4.48
C LEU A 68 9.59 12.65 4.41
N SER A 69 9.93 13.57 3.48
CA SER A 69 11.25 14.20 3.46
C SER A 69 11.54 15.06 4.69
N HIS A 70 10.51 15.55 5.36
CA HIS A 70 10.61 16.44 6.53
C HIS A 70 10.20 15.74 7.84
N LEU A 71 9.42 14.65 7.75
CA LEU A 71 8.93 13.92 8.92
C LEU A 71 10.05 13.08 9.56
N SER A 72 10.14 13.10 10.89
CA SER A 72 10.96 12.15 11.64
C SER A 72 10.31 10.77 11.74
N ARG A 73 11.10 9.77 12.14
CA ARG A 73 10.61 8.39 12.34
C ARG A 73 9.56 8.35 13.45
N GLU A 74 9.83 9.06 14.54
CA GLU A 74 9.00 9.08 15.74
C GLU A 74 7.66 9.78 15.47
N GLU A 75 7.68 10.91 14.77
CA GLU A 75 6.45 11.59 14.33
C GLU A 75 5.61 10.72 13.39
N LEU A 76 6.26 9.97 12.49
CA LEU A 76 5.55 9.05 11.60
C LEU A 76 4.84 7.97 12.38
N ILE A 77 5.56 7.31 13.30
CA ILE A 77 5.00 6.22 14.10
C ILE A 77 3.85 6.73 14.95
N GLU A 78 4.01 7.88 15.61
CA GLU A 78 2.97 8.44 16.48
C GLU A 78 1.70 8.77 15.69
N ARG A 79 1.83 9.28 14.46
CA ARG A 79 0.68 9.56 13.58
C ARG A 79 -0.17 8.31 13.27
N PHE A 80 0.43 7.13 13.27
CA PHE A 80 -0.24 5.86 12.92
C PHE A 80 -0.34 4.88 14.09
N ARG A 81 -0.09 5.31 15.33
CA ARG A 81 -0.12 4.43 16.51
C ARG A 81 -1.53 4.16 17.04
N SER A 82 -2.54 4.95 16.62
CA SER A 82 -3.96 4.75 16.94
C SER A 82 -4.59 3.62 16.16
#